data_AF-A0A7C7MJ71-F1
#
_entry.id   AF-A0A7C7MJ71-F1
#
_cell.length_a   1.000
_cell.length_b   1.000
_cell.length_c   1.000
_cell.angle_alpha   90.00
_cell.angle_beta   90.00
_cell.angle_gamma   90.00
#
_symmetry.space_group_name_H-M   'P 1'
#
loop_
_entity.id
_entity.type
_entity.pdbx_description
1 polymer ?
#
loop_
_entity_poly.entity_id
_entity_poly.type
_entity_poly.pdbx_seq_one_letter_code
_entity_poly.pdbx_strand_id
1 'polypeptide(L)'
;MINKFLSINKLKILSYVSLLGILMVLFQITLGGIVRVTESGLGCPDWPLCDGQIVPELDFHTAIEWGHRVSGASIGILIIIMNVISVKFFGRKSAQSSIAFSLLLLVVLEGVLGGVTVLTELAWWVRLIHLGVSFVILFLFAYLFSSIRKVNKKSFISNHIWNQREIPQV
;
A
#
# COMPACT_ATOMS: atom_id res chain seq x y z
N MET A 1 -24.42 19.31 12.37
CA MET A 1 -24.47 18.80 10.98
C MET A 1 -23.12 18.83 10.25
N ILE A 2 -22.37 19.95 10.29
CA ILE A 2 -21.09 20.18 9.57
C ILE A 2 -19.97 19.18 9.95
N ASN A 3 -19.72 18.93 11.24
CA ASN A 3 -18.66 18.01 11.70
C ASN A 3 -18.85 16.55 11.24
N LYS A 4 -20.10 16.12 11.01
CA LYS A 4 -20.42 14.74 10.60
C LYS A 4 -20.23 14.54 9.10
N PHE A 5 -20.59 15.54 8.29
CA PHE A 5 -20.32 15.56 6.84
C PHE A 5 -18.81 15.57 6.53
N LEU A 6 -18.05 16.39 7.27
CA LEU A 6 -16.58 16.37 7.22
C LEU A 6 -15.97 15.00 7.56
N SER A 7 -16.61 14.19 8.42
CA SER A 7 -16.12 12.84 8.75
C SER A 7 -16.31 11.83 7.62
N ILE A 8 -17.39 11.95 6.83
CA ILE A 8 -17.69 11.02 5.73
C ILE A 8 -16.70 11.23 4.57
N ASN A 9 -16.37 12.49 4.25
CA ASN A 9 -15.40 12.80 3.20
C ASN A 9 -13.99 12.28 3.55
N LYS A 10 -13.58 12.37 4.82
CA LYS A 10 -12.32 11.80 5.33
C LYS A 10 -12.25 10.28 5.16
N LEU A 11 -13.34 9.56 5.48
CA LEU A 11 -13.44 8.11 5.31
C LEU A 11 -13.40 7.71 3.83
N LYS A 12 -14.07 8.46 2.93
CA LYS A 12 -14.01 8.22 1.49
C LYS A 12 -12.60 8.36 0.94
N ILE A 13 -11.87 9.42 1.31
CA ILE A 13 -10.48 9.64 0.90
C ILE A 13 -9.61 8.44 1.30
N LEU A 14 -9.66 8.02 2.57
CA LEU A 14 -8.86 6.88 3.03
C LEU A 14 -9.28 5.57 2.33
N SER A 15 -10.56 5.40 2.00
CA SER A 15 -11.04 4.26 1.22
C SER A 15 -10.49 4.25 -0.20
N TYR A 16 -10.41 5.40 -0.89
CA TYR A 16 -9.84 5.49 -2.23
C TYR A 16 -8.33 5.25 -2.22
N VAL A 17 -7.61 5.82 -1.26
CA VAL A 17 -6.17 5.58 -1.08
C VAL A 17 -5.90 4.10 -0.80
N SER A 18 -6.72 3.45 0.04
CA SER A 18 -6.58 2.01 0.31
C SER A 18 -6.83 1.18 -0.95
N LEU A 19 -7.85 1.52 -1.75
CA LEU A 19 -8.14 0.83 -3.00
C LEU A 19 -7.02 1.00 -4.03
N LEU A 20 -6.47 2.21 -4.15
CA LEU A 20 -5.31 2.47 -4.99
C LEU A 20 -4.11 1.63 -4.55
N GLY A 21 -3.86 1.53 -3.24
CA GLY A 21 -2.83 0.67 -2.68
C GLY A 21 -3.00 -0.81 -3.03
N ILE A 22 -4.22 -1.34 -2.97
CA ILE A 22 -4.52 -2.72 -3.41
C ILE A 22 -4.12 -2.92 -4.87
N LEU A 23 -4.54 -2.01 -5.76
CA LEU A 23 -4.26 -2.10 -7.19
C LEU A 23 -2.76 -2.00 -7.48
N MET A 24 -2.06 -1.08 -6.83
CA MET A 24 -0.61 -0.91 -6.99
C MET A 24 0.17 -2.13 -6.47
N VAL A 25 -0.23 -2.72 -5.34
CA VAL A 25 0.43 -3.92 -4.80
C VAL A 25 0.18 -5.14 -5.70
N LEU A 26 -1.03 -5.32 -6.24
CA LEU A 26 -1.30 -6.38 -7.23
C LEU A 26 -0.47 -6.20 -8.50
N PHE A 27 -0.33 -4.96 -8.97
CA PHE A 27 0.55 -4.63 -10.09
C PHE A 27 2.01 -4.93 -9.76
N GLN A 28 2.50 -4.56 -8.57
CA GLN A 28 3.87 -4.82 -8.12
C GLN A 28 4.19 -6.32 -8.01
N ILE A 29 3.25 -7.12 -7.49
CA ILE A 29 3.39 -8.58 -7.43
C ILE A 29 3.49 -9.16 -8.85
N THR A 30 2.66 -8.67 -9.77
CA THR A 30 2.73 -9.07 -11.19
C THR A 30 4.06 -8.66 -11.82
N LEU A 31 4.55 -7.44 -11.58
CA LEU A 31 5.86 -6.99 -12.04
C LEU A 31 7.00 -7.88 -11.48
N GLY A 32 6.95 -8.26 -10.20
CA GLY A 32 7.91 -9.20 -9.63
C GLY A 32 7.87 -10.57 -10.30
N GLY A 33 6.68 -11.03 -10.68
CA GLY A 33 6.50 -12.21 -11.54
C GLY A 33 7.15 -12.06 -12.90
N ILE A 34 6.99 -10.89 -13.55
CA ILE A 34 7.61 -10.54 -14.83
C ILE A 34 9.14 -10.56 -14.72
N VAL A 35 9.71 -9.91 -13.70
CA VAL A 35 11.17 -9.95 -13.40
C VAL A 35 11.66 -11.40 -13.34
N ARG A 36 10.90 -12.28 -12.67
CA ARG A 36 11.27 -13.69 -12.54
C ARG A 36 11.22 -14.46 -13.86
N VAL A 37 10.13 -14.35 -14.64
CA VAL A 37 9.95 -15.15 -15.88
C VAL A 37 10.80 -14.63 -17.04
N THR A 38 11.22 -13.37 -17.00
CA THR A 38 12.16 -12.77 -17.97
C THR A 38 13.62 -12.92 -17.55
N GLU A 39 13.89 -13.58 -16.42
CA GLU A 39 15.22 -13.77 -15.84
C GLU A 39 15.96 -12.45 -15.53
N SER A 40 15.23 -11.34 -15.42
CA SER A 40 15.77 -10.00 -15.18
C SER A 40 16.05 -9.71 -13.70
N GLY A 41 16.12 -10.73 -12.85
CA GLY A 41 16.26 -10.53 -11.39
C GLY A 41 17.64 -10.09 -10.91
N LEU A 42 18.62 -10.04 -11.82
CA LEU A 42 19.97 -9.50 -11.62
C LEU A 42 20.32 -8.48 -12.72
N GLY A 43 19.32 -7.84 -13.32
CA GLY A 43 19.52 -6.72 -14.24
C GLY A 43 20.15 -5.50 -13.54
N CYS A 44 19.99 -5.38 -12.22
CA CYS A 44 20.69 -4.41 -11.38
C CYS A 44 21.53 -5.16 -10.33
N PRO A 45 22.87 -5.27 -10.50
CA PRO A 45 23.70 -6.12 -9.65
C PRO A 45 23.90 -5.59 -8.22
N ASP A 46 23.66 -4.30 -8.01
CA ASP A 46 23.77 -3.61 -6.73
C ASP A 46 22.41 -3.14 -6.20
N TRP A 47 22.39 -2.73 -4.94
CA TRP A 47 21.24 -2.14 -4.26
C TRP A 47 21.77 -1.21 -3.16
N PRO A 48 21.19 -0.01 -2.94
CA PRO A 48 19.93 0.52 -3.47
C PRO A 48 20.02 1.18 -4.85
N LEU A 49 21.24 1.41 -5.36
CA LEU A 49 21.48 1.90 -6.71
C LEU A 49 21.36 0.76 -7.74
N CYS A 50 21.43 1.11 -9.01
CA CYS A 50 21.55 0.17 -10.12
C CYS A 50 22.73 0.62 -10.98
N ASP A 51 23.77 -0.20 -11.08
CA ASP A 51 25.08 0.11 -11.64
C ASP A 51 25.70 1.40 -11.05
N GLY A 52 25.53 1.61 -9.74
CA GLY A 52 25.99 2.82 -9.06
C GLY A 52 25.24 4.09 -9.44
N GLN A 53 24.15 3.98 -10.20
CA GLN A 53 23.32 5.10 -10.67
C GLN A 53 21.89 5.01 -10.11
N ILE A 54 21.22 6.16 -10.00
CA ILE A 54 19.78 6.21 -9.63
C ILE A 54 18.92 5.89 -10.85
N VAL A 55 19.35 6.33 -12.03
CA VAL A 55 18.74 6.02 -13.33
C VAL A 55 19.87 5.45 -14.20
N PRO A 56 19.96 4.12 -14.36
CA PRO A 56 21.01 3.46 -15.13
C PRO A 56 20.75 3.58 -16.64
N GLU A 57 21.70 3.10 -17.44
CA GLU A 57 21.43 2.80 -18.84
C GLU A 57 20.41 1.65 -18.93
N LEU A 58 19.37 1.83 -19.74
CA LEU A 58 18.22 0.93 -19.77
C LEU A 58 18.34 -0.05 -20.95
N ASP A 59 19.05 -1.16 -20.74
CA ASP A 59 18.83 -2.36 -21.54
C ASP A 59 17.55 -3.09 -21.10
N PHE A 60 17.19 -4.17 -21.81
CA PHE A 60 15.94 -4.91 -21.56
C PHE A 60 15.81 -5.43 -20.12
N HIS A 61 16.85 -6.07 -19.57
CA HIS A 61 16.78 -6.67 -18.23
C HIS A 61 16.86 -5.62 -17.15
N THR A 62 17.77 -4.65 -17.31
CA THR A 62 17.94 -3.53 -16.39
C THR A 62 16.66 -2.69 -16.30
N ALA A 63 15.98 -2.43 -17.43
CA ALA A 63 14.72 -1.69 -17.44
C ALA A 63 13.60 -2.40 -16.67
N ILE A 64 13.51 -3.73 -16.77
CA ILE A 64 12.51 -4.52 -16.06
C ILE A 64 12.76 -4.49 -14.55
N GLU A 65 14.00 -4.71 -14.12
CA GLU A 65 14.32 -4.71 -12.69
C GLU A 65 14.22 -3.31 -12.09
N TRP A 66 14.79 -2.30 -12.74
CA TRP A 66 14.73 -0.92 -12.30
C TRP A 66 13.27 -0.42 -12.25
N GLY A 67 12.46 -0.75 -13.25
CA GLY A 67 11.02 -0.45 -13.26
C GLY A 67 10.28 -1.08 -12.08
N HIS A 68 10.60 -2.32 -11.72
CA HIS A 68 10.05 -2.98 -10.52
C HIS A 68 10.48 -2.25 -9.22
N ARG A 69 11.74 -1.82 -9.11
CA ARG A 69 12.26 -1.05 -7.96
C ARG A 69 11.55 0.31 -7.82
N VAL A 70 11.42 1.05 -8.92
CA VAL A 70 10.76 2.36 -8.96
C VAL A 70 9.28 2.24 -8.63
N SER A 71 8.58 1.24 -9.17
CA SER A 71 7.18 0.98 -8.84
C SER A 71 7.01 0.66 -7.34
N GLY A 72 7.89 -0.15 -6.76
CA GLY A 72 7.91 -0.42 -5.31
C GLY A 72 8.12 0.84 -4.46
N ALA A 73 9.06 1.72 -4.85
CA ALA A 73 9.28 2.99 -4.17
C ALA A 73 8.04 3.89 -4.18
N SER A 74 7.29 3.90 -5.29
CA SER A 74 6.03 4.67 -5.39
C SER A 74 4.95 4.18 -4.40
N ILE A 75 4.90 2.87 -4.11
CA ILE A 75 4.01 2.31 -3.08
C ILE A 75 4.44 2.77 -1.69
N GLY A 76 5.74 2.85 -1.42
CA GLY A 76 6.27 3.42 -0.18
C GLY A 76 5.80 4.86 0.05
N ILE A 77 5.87 5.70 -0.98
CA ILE A 77 5.39 7.09 -0.94
C ILE A 77 3.88 7.13 -0.65
N LEU A 78 3.08 6.30 -1.32
CA LEU A 78 1.64 6.20 -1.06
C LEU A 78 1.34 5.86 0.40
N ILE A 79 2.08 4.89 0.97
CA ILE A 79 1.90 4.47 2.37
C ILE A 79 2.30 5.58 3.35
N ILE A 80 3.34 6.37 3.05
CA ILE A 80 3.72 7.55 3.85
C ILE A 80 2.58 8.58 3.84
N ILE A 81 2.05 8.91 2.67
CA ILE A 81 0.91 9.84 2.53
C ILE A 81 -0.30 9.31 3.30
N MET A 82 -0.60 8.02 3.18
CA MET A 82 -1.69 7.36 3.91
C MET A 82 -1.52 7.45 5.43
N ASN A 83 -0.29 7.30 5.95
CA ASN A 83 0.00 7.46 7.37
C ASN A 83 -0.31 8.88 7.85
N VAL A 84 0.14 9.90 7.10
CA VAL A 84 -0.14 11.30 7.41
C VAL A 84 -1.64 11.58 7.42
N ILE A 85 -2.37 11.11 6.39
CA ILE A 85 -3.82 11.26 6.30
C ILE A 85 -4.52 10.57 7.48
N SER A 86 -4.13 9.33 7.78
CA SER A 86 -4.75 8.52 8.83
C SER A 86 -4.58 9.18 10.21
N VAL A 87 -3.37 9.61 10.55
CA VAL A 87 -3.09 10.28 11.82
C VAL A 87 -3.80 11.64 11.91
N LYS A 88 -3.81 12.43 10.84
CA LYS A 88 -4.46 13.76 10.81
C LYS A 88 -5.98 13.67 10.94
N PHE A 89 -6.60 12.62 10.41
CA PHE A 89 -8.07 12.50 10.37
C PHE A 89 -8.65 11.67 11.51
N PHE A 90 -7.94 10.66 12.01
CA PHE A 90 -8.45 9.71 13.00
C PHE A 90 -7.64 9.71 14.31
N GLY A 91 -6.46 10.32 14.32
CA GLY A 91 -5.59 10.39 15.49
C GLY A 91 -4.71 9.14 15.65
N ARG A 92 -3.54 9.33 16.27
CA ARG A 92 -2.48 8.30 16.40
C ARG A 92 -2.93 6.98 17.05
N LYS A 93 -3.89 7.04 17.99
CA LYS A 93 -4.40 5.85 18.70
C LYS A 93 -5.53 5.12 17.97
N SER A 94 -5.94 5.59 16.79
CA SER A 94 -6.99 4.94 16.01
C SER A 94 -6.51 3.62 15.39
N ALA A 95 -7.42 2.67 15.23
CA ALA A 95 -7.13 1.40 14.56
C ALA A 95 -6.62 1.63 13.12
N GLN A 96 -7.17 2.61 12.40
CA GLN A 96 -6.75 2.96 11.04
C GLN A 96 -5.32 3.50 11.00
N SER A 97 -4.90 4.28 11.99
CA SER A 97 -3.52 4.76 12.10
C SER A 97 -2.56 3.64 12.47
N SER A 98 -2.97 2.72 13.34
CA SER A 98 -2.17 1.53 13.65
C SER A 98 -1.93 0.66 12.42
N ILE A 99 -2.97 0.38 11.63
CA ILE A 99 -2.84 -0.43 10.40
C ILE A 99 -1.95 0.28 9.37
N ALA A 100 -2.13 1.59 9.17
CA ALA A 100 -1.29 2.36 8.26
C ALA A 100 0.18 2.34 8.69
N PHE A 101 0.46 2.42 10.00
CA PHE A 101 1.82 2.35 10.52
C PHE A 101 2.42 0.95 10.34
N SER A 102 1.65 -0.13 10.57
CA SER A 102 2.09 -1.49 10.27
C SER A 102 2.45 -1.67 8.80
N LEU A 103 1.66 -1.10 7.88
CA LEU A 103 1.97 -1.10 6.44
C LEU A 103 3.29 -0.38 6.13
N LEU A 104 3.61 0.71 6.84
CA LEU A 104 4.88 1.42 6.68
C LEU A 104 6.07 0.56 7.11
N LEU A 105 5.96 -0.16 8.23
CA LEU A 105 7.02 -1.06 8.68
C LEU A 105 7.22 -2.21 7.69
N LEU A 106 6.13 -2.78 7.19
CA LEU A 106 6.19 -3.90 6.24
C LEU A 106 6.76 -3.48 4.88
N VAL A 107 6.44 -2.29 4.35
CA VAL A 107 7.02 -1.85 3.06
C VAL A 107 8.51 -1.52 3.17
N VAL A 108 8.97 -1.05 4.34
CA VAL A 108 10.41 -0.89 4.60
C VAL A 108 11.09 -2.25 4.66
N LEU A 109 10.51 -3.21 5.36
CA LEU A 109 10.99 -4.59 5.39
C LEU A 109 11.04 -5.18 3.97
N GLU A 110 10.05 -4.90 3.13
CA GLU A 110 10.04 -5.36 1.74
C GLU A 110 11.16 -4.77 0.89
N GLY A 111 11.42 -3.46 1.03
CA GLY A 111 12.55 -2.84 0.34
C GLY A 111 13.87 -3.51 0.73
N VAL A 112 14.05 -3.82 2.02
CA VAL A 112 15.22 -4.55 2.51
C VAL A 112 15.28 -5.97 1.96
N LEU A 113 14.18 -6.74 2.02
CA LEU A 113 14.12 -8.10 1.49
C LEU A 113 14.35 -8.16 -0.03
N GLY A 114 13.89 -7.15 -0.77
CA GLY A 114 14.17 -6.97 -2.19
C GLY A 114 15.67 -6.76 -2.44
N GLY A 115 16.33 -5.90 -1.66
CA GLY A 115 17.78 -5.73 -1.72
C GLY A 115 18.55 -7.01 -1.37
N VAL A 116 18.14 -7.70 -0.30
CA VAL A 116 18.74 -8.99 0.10
C VAL A 116 18.55 -10.04 -1.00
N THR A 117 17.44 -10.03 -1.73
CA THR A 117 17.20 -10.95 -2.86
C THR A 117 18.27 -10.80 -3.94
N VAL A 118 18.68 -9.57 -4.25
CA VAL A 118 19.75 -9.27 -5.22
C VAL A 118 21.11 -9.68 -4.66
N LEU A 119 21.42 -9.26 -3.42
CA LEU A 119 22.71 -9.53 -2.77
C LEU A 119 22.95 -11.02 -2.47
N THR A 120 21.91 -11.83 -2.38
CA THR A 120 22.00 -13.29 -2.19
C THR A 120 21.91 -14.06 -3.49
N GLU A 121 22.11 -13.37 -4.63
CA GLU A 121 22.01 -13.96 -5.96
C GLU A 121 20.76 -14.81 -6.10
N LEU A 122 19.61 -14.20 -5.83
CA LEU A 122 18.35 -14.85 -6.14
C LEU A 122 18.12 -16.12 -5.27
N ALA A 123 18.43 -16.07 -3.97
CA ALA A 123 18.13 -17.15 -3.03
C ALA A 123 16.61 -17.42 -2.95
N TRP A 124 16.20 -18.69 -3.10
CA TRP A 124 14.79 -19.06 -3.22
C TRP A 124 13.97 -18.76 -1.96
N TRP A 125 14.56 -18.95 -0.78
CA TRP A 125 13.88 -18.74 0.50
C TRP A 125 13.68 -17.25 0.78
N VAL A 126 14.63 -16.38 0.39
CA VAL A 126 14.48 -14.92 0.51
C VAL A 126 13.33 -14.45 -0.36
N ARG A 127 13.29 -14.88 -1.64
CA ARG A 127 12.17 -14.55 -2.55
C ARG A 127 10.83 -15.04 -2.06
N LEU A 128 10.78 -16.23 -1.45
CA LEU A 128 9.54 -16.77 -0.89
C LEU A 128 9.04 -15.91 0.27
N ILE A 129 9.94 -15.50 1.17
CA ILE A 129 9.61 -14.60 2.28
C ILE A 129 9.18 -13.24 1.75
N HIS A 130 9.90 -12.67 0.78
CA HIS A 130 9.58 -11.42 0.09
C HIS A 130 8.15 -11.45 -0.48
N LEU A 131 7.82 -12.46 -1.30
CA LEU A 131 6.46 -12.62 -1.82
C LEU A 131 5.42 -12.81 -0.70
N GLY A 132 5.75 -13.55 0.35
CA GLY A 132 4.88 -13.77 1.51
C GLY A 132 4.52 -12.47 2.23
N VAL A 133 5.52 -11.60 2.48
CA VAL A 133 5.30 -10.29 3.10
C VAL A 133 4.43 -9.40 2.20
N SER A 134 4.56 -9.52 0.87
CA SER A 134 3.78 -8.73 -0.09
C SER A 134 2.30 -9.10 -0.01
N PHE A 135 1.98 -10.38 0.17
CA PHE A 135 0.61 -10.82 0.43
C PHE A 135 0.07 -10.34 1.78
N VAL A 136 0.91 -10.21 2.81
CA VAL A 136 0.50 -9.60 4.10
C VAL A 136 0.18 -8.12 3.92
N ILE A 137 0.99 -7.38 3.16
CA ILE A 137 0.71 -5.97 2.81
C ILE A 137 -0.62 -5.86 2.06
N LEU A 138 -0.83 -6.69 1.03
CA LEU A 138 -2.08 -6.74 0.27
C LEU A 138 -3.28 -7.01 1.18
N PHE A 139 -3.15 -7.98 2.08
CA PHE A 139 -4.18 -8.29 3.07
C PHE A 139 -4.50 -7.10 3.98
N LEU A 140 -3.48 -6.40 4.51
CA LEU A 140 -3.69 -5.25 5.38
C LEU A 140 -4.35 -4.07 4.65
N PHE A 141 -4.00 -3.82 3.39
CA PHE A 141 -4.71 -2.84 2.56
C PHE A 141 -6.19 -3.22 2.37
N ALA A 142 -6.47 -4.49 2.05
CA ALA A 142 -7.84 -4.98 1.91
C ALA A 142 -8.62 -4.91 3.24
N TYR A 143 -7.98 -5.25 4.34
CA TYR A 143 -8.55 -5.16 5.68
C TYR A 143 -8.88 -3.70 6.05
N LEU A 144 -7.95 -2.76 5.81
CA LEU A 144 -8.17 -1.34 6.04
C LEU A 144 -9.36 -0.84 5.21
N PHE A 145 -9.41 -1.16 3.92
CA PHE A 145 -10.53 -0.81 3.04
C PHE A 145 -11.88 -1.34 3.55
N SER A 146 -11.93 -2.61 3.97
CA SER A 146 -13.13 -3.24 4.54
C SER A 146 -13.55 -2.58 5.87
N SER A 147 -12.58 -2.28 6.74
CA SER A 147 -12.83 -1.60 8.02
C SER A 147 -13.47 -0.22 7.83
N ILE A 148 -12.99 0.54 6.84
CA ILE A 148 -13.51 1.86 6.50
C ILE A 148 -14.93 1.76 5.95
N ARG A 149 -15.21 0.78 5.07
CA ARG A 149 -16.56 0.57 4.54
C ARG A 149 -17.57 0.18 5.61
N LYS A 150 -17.17 -0.65 6.59
CA LYS A 150 -18.03 -0.99 7.75
C LYS A 150 -18.39 0.25 8.56
N VAL A 151 -17.41 1.10 8.87
CA VAL A 151 -17.63 2.37 9.60
C VAL A 151 -18.54 3.31 8.80
N ASN A 152 -18.30 3.47 7.50
CA ASN A 152 -19.08 4.33 6.62
C ASN A 152 -20.56 3.87 6.53
N LYS A 153 -20.81 2.57 6.37
CA LYS A 153 -22.18 2.01 6.34
C LYS A 153 -22.94 2.27 7.65
N LYS A 154 -22.31 2.05 8.80
CA LYS A 154 -22.92 2.31 10.12
C LYS A 154 -23.23 3.80 10.32
N SER A 155 -22.33 4.68 9.90
CA SER A 155 -22.53 6.14 9.95
C SER A 155 -23.69 6.58 9.05
N PHE A 156 -23.79 6.03 7.84
CA PHE A 156 -24.87 6.34 6.89
C PHE A 156 -26.24 5.92 7.42
N ILE A 157 -26.38 4.68 7.90
CA ILE A 157 -27.65 4.17 8.46
C ILE A 157 -28.07 5.01 9.67
N SER A 158 -27.14 5.33 10.57
CA SER A 158 -27.44 6.21 11.71
C SER A 158 -28.00 7.55 11.25
N ASN A 159 -27.36 8.22 10.29
CA ASN A 159 -27.84 9.50 9.76
C ASN A 159 -29.24 9.40 9.17
N HIS A 160 -29.52 8.34 8.40
CA HIS A 160 -30.83 8.14 7.78
C HIS A 160 -31.93 7.95 8.83
N ILE A 161 -31.69 7.12 9.85
CA ILE A 161 -32.66 6.88 10.95
C ILE A 161 -32.91 8.14 11.78
N TRP A 162 -31.89 8.96 12.05
CA TRP A 162 -32.08 10.23 12.77
C TRP A 162 -32.89 11.23 11.93
N ASN A 163 -32.60 11.34 10.63
CA ASN A 163 -33.32 12.24 9.73
C ASN A 163 -34.81 11.86 9.57
N GLN A 164 -35.17 10.58 9.75
CA GLN A 164 -36.55 10.11 9.72
C GLN A 164 -37.30 10.39 11.04
N ARG A 165 -36.59 10.51 12.18
CA ARG A 165 -37.20 10.81 13.49
C ARG A 165 -37.47 12.30 13.74
N GLU A 166 -36.87 13.17 12.95
CA GLU A 166 -37.09 14.64 13.01
C GLU A 166 -38.23 15.12 12.10
N ILE A 167 -38.92 14.22 11.38
CA ILE A 167 -40.11 14.55 10.59
C ILE A 167 -41.31 14.59 11.56
N PRO A 168 -41.96 15.75 11.76
CA PRO A 168 -43.15 15.83 12.60
C PRO A 168 -44.22 14.89 12.03
N GLN A 169 -44.80 14.05 12.88
CA GLN A 169 -46.00 13.29 12.51
C GLN A 169 -47.13 14.33 12.37
N VAL A 170 -47.50 14.65 11.12
CA VAL A 170 -48.64 15.50 10.79
C VAL A 170 -49.92 14.69 10.91
#